data_AF-A0A937B4L0-F1
#
_entry.id   AF-A0A937B4L0-F1
#
_cell.length_a   1.000
_cell.length_b   1.000
_cell.length_c   1.000
_cell.angle_alpha   90.00
_cell.angle_beta   90.00
_cell.angle_gamma   90.00
#
_symmetry.space_group_name_H-M   'P 1'
#
loop_
_entity.id
_entity.type
_entity.pdbx_description
1 polymer ?
#
loop_
_entity_poly.entity_id
_entity_poly.type
_entity_poly.pdbx_seq_one_letter_code
_entity_poly.pdbx_strand_id
1 'polypeptide(L)'
;TVEVTNLHRQPLYRMSDVGRPKVEAAREALRGFNPEVRLDAVAERLTPQNVAPLVATADLVVDAADSFAVTYMLSDACHAVRKPLVSASVIGLTGYAGAFCGGGPSYRAVFPEVSIDGGTCETVGVLGTAVAVLGGLQAHVALHLLLGLEPSPLGKVVTFDARRLAFGGFGFDGSPEPDEAVPFIAVDAVRPDDIVVDLRGLDEAPVSPFAGARRLVVDTIDELEKTDGRIVLACRSGQRSLMAADRLRARGMTNLALVALG
;
A
#
# COMPACT_ATOMS: atom_id res chain seq x y z
N THR A 1 -14.74 8.70 -3.42
CA THR A 1 -15.69 9.35 -2.48
C THR A 1 -16.35 8.27 -1.63
N VAL A 2 -17.33 8.56 -0.77
CA VAL A 2 -18.13 7.50 -0.14
C VAL A 2 -19.03 6.87 -1.18
N GLU A 3 -19.05 5.54 -1.24
CA GLU A 3 -19.78 4.76 -2.25
C GLU A 3 -20.61 3.66 -1.58
N VAL A 4 -21.80 3.37 -2.13
CA VAL A 4 -22.71 2.36 -1.57
C VAL A 4 -22.05 0.98 -1.48
N THR A 5 -21.27 0.61 -2.50
CA THR A 5 -20.52 -0.65 -2.58
C THR A 5 -19.45 -0.82 -1.49
N ASN A 6 -19.11 0.26 -0.78
CA ASN A 6 -18.09 0.26 0.28
C ASN A 6 -18.72 0.20 1.70
N LEU A 7 -19.99 0.54 1.86
CA LEU A 7 -20.61 0.72 3.18
C LEU A 7 -20.66 -0.56 4.02
N HIS A 8 -20.75 -1.74 3.39
CA HIS A 8 -20.77 -3.03 4.10
C HIS A 8 -19.49 -3.34 4.90
N ARG A 9 -18.39 -2.61 4.63
CA ARG A 9 -17.09 -2.78 5.29
C ARG A 9 -16.47 -1.47 5.81
N GLN A 10 -17.16 -0.34 5.65
CA GLN A 10 -16.72 0.98 6.13
C GLN A 10 -17.77 1.57 7.08
N PRO A 11 -17.91 1.01 8.30
CA PRO A 11 -19.00 1.34 9.22
C PRO A 11 -18.92 2.76 9.81
N LEU A 12 -17.85 3.51 9.52
CA LEU A 12 -17.76 4.93 9.87
C LEU A 12 -18.77 5.78 9.09
N TYR A 13 -19.09 5.40 7.85
CA TYR A 13 -19.95 6.18 6.95
C TYR A 13 -21.42 5.72 7.00
N ARG A 14 -22.32 6.56 6.49
CA ARG A 14 -23.76 6.29 6.35
C ARG A 14 -24.22 6.46 4.91
N MET A 15 -25.45 6.02 4.61
CA MET A 15 -26.09 6.25 3.31
C MET A 15 -26.18 7.74 2.96
N SER A 16 -26.35 8.61 3.95
CA SER A 16 -26.36 10.06 3.79
C SER A 16 -25.01 10.65 3.36
N ASP A 17 -23.92 9.90 3.51
CA ASP A 17 -22.58 10.38 3.14
C ASP A 17 -22.20 10.05 1.69
N VAL A 18 -22.99 9.25 0.98
CA VAL A 18 -22.69 8.81 -0.38
C VAL A 18 -22.43 10.02 -1.30
N GLY A 19 -21.33 9.97 -2.04
CA GLY A 19 -20.86 11.06 -2.91
C GLY A 19 -19.93 12.06 -2.23
N ARG A 20 -19.89 12.14 -0.90
CA ARG A 20 -18.99 13.05 -0.17
C ARG A 20 -17.53 12.56 -0.22
N PRO A 21 -16.54 13.47 -0.10
CA PRO A 21 -15.16 13.07 0.17
C PRO A 21 -15.07 12.27 1.48
N LYS A 22 -14.40 11.10 1.43
CA LYS A 22 -14.27 10.19 2.59
C LYS A 22 -13.65 10.89 3.81
N VAL A 23 -12.59 11.66 3.60
CA VAL A 23 -11.88 12.38 4.66
C VAL A 23 -12.76 13.40 5.39
N GLU A 24 -13.70 14.03 4.68
CA GLU A 24 -14.61 15.01 5.27
C GLU A 24 -15.71 14.37 6.09
N ALA A 25 -16.35 13.32 5.54
CA ALA A 25 -17.33 12.53 6.28
C ALA A 25 -16.72 11.87 7.51
N ALA A 26 -15.48 11.37 7.40
CA ALA A 26 -14.73 10.79 8.53
C ALA A 26 -14.45 11.85 9.60
N ARG A 27 -14.00 13.05 9.22
CA ARG A 27 -13.74 14.16 10.15
C ARG A 27 -15.00 14.54 10.93
N GLU A 28 -16.13 14.67 10.25
CA GLU A 28 -17.41 14.98 10.89
C GLU A 28 -17.83 13.89 11.87
N ALA A 29 -17.79 12.62 11.44
CA ALA A 29 -18.13 11.48 12.30
C ALA A 29 -17.24 11.41 13.54
N LEU A 30 -15.92 11.54 13.38
CA LEU A 30 -14.95 11.48 14.49
C LEU A 30 -15.07 12.65 15.45
N ARG A 31 -15.34 13.87 14.97
CA ARG A 31 -15.63 15.02 15.83
C ARG A 31 -16.88 14.80 16.68
N GLY A 32 -17.87 14.07 16.16
CA GLY A 32 -19.04 13.65 16.92
C GLY A 32 -18.74 12.64 18.04
N PHE A 33 -17.67 11.85 17.91
CA PHE A 33 -17.22 10.91 18.95
C PHE A 33 -16.35 11.57 20.02
N ASN A 34 -15.39 12.39 19.61
CA ASN A 34 -14.52 13.11 20.53
C ASN A 34 -14.22 14.51 19.97
N PRO A 35 -14.80 15.58 20.52
CA PRO A 35 -14.57 16.94 20.04
C PRO A 35 -13.22 17.52 20.50
N GLU A 36 -12.53 16.90 21.44
CA GLU A 36 -11.25 17.39 21.98
C GLU A 36 -10.06 17.07 21.08
N VAL A 37 -10.20 16.11 20.15
CA VAL A 37 -9.14 15.78 19.20
C VAL A 37 -9.11 16.77 18.03
N ARG A 38 -7.89 17.15 17.63
CA ARG A 38 -7.67 17.88 16.38
C ARG A 38 -7.69 16.90 15.21
N LEU A 39 -8.49 17.20 14.19
CA LEU A 39 -8.68 16.38 13.01
C LEU A 39 -8.39 17.22 11.76
N ASP A 40 -7.27 16.95 11.10
CA ASP A 40 -6.86 17.60 9.87
C ASP A 40 -7.19 16.68 8.68
N ALA A 41 -8.20 17.04 7.89
CA ALA A 41 -8.62 16.30 6.70
C ALA A 41 -7.86 16.81 5.47
N VAL A 42 -7.10 15.92 4.82
CA VAL A 42 -6.36 16.23 3.59
C VAL A 42 -7.04 15.48 2.45
N ALA A 43 -7.81 16.20 1.62
CA ALA A 43 -8.56 15.63 0.50
C ALA A 43 -7.69 15.48 -0.77
N GLU A 44 -6.49 14.92 -0.60
CA GLU A 44 -5.51 14.72 -1.66
C GLU A 44 -5.10 13.24 -1.75
N ARG A 45 -4.71 12.78 -2.94
CA ARG A 45 -4.11 11.46 -3.07
C ARG A 45 -2.69 11.49 -2.52
N LEU A 46 -2.28 10.43 -1.85
CA LEU A 46 -0.87 10.23 -1.52
C LEU A 46 -0.10 9.93 -2.80
N THR A 47 1.01 10.63 -3.00
CA THR A 47 1.86 10.56 -4.20
C THR A 47 3.32 10.54 -3.80
N PRO A 48 4.22 10.11 -4.70
CA PRO A 48 5.67 10.25 -4.49
C PRO A 48 6.13 11.67 -4.14
N GLN A 49 5.42 12.70 -4.62
CA GLN A 49 5.77 14.11 -4.35
C GLN A 49 5.38 14.58 -2.96
N ASN A 50 4.27 14.09 -2.39
CA ASN A 50 3.75 14.59 -1.11
C ASN A 50 3.99 13.63 0.09
N VAL A 51 4.39 12.38 -0.14
CA VAL A 51 4.54 11.41 0.94
C VAL A 51 5.59 11.80 1.98
N ALA A 52 6.78 12.24 1.53
CA ALA A 52 7.88 12.59 2.42
C ALA A 52 7.54 13.75 3.39
N PRO A 53 7.03 14.91 2.94
CA PRO A 53 6.68 15.99 3.85
C PRO A 53 5.53 15.62 4.79
N LEU A 54 4.56 14.81 4.36
CA LEU A 54 3.47 14.34 5.23
C LEU A 54 3.99 13.44 6.35
N VAL A 55 4.80 12.43 6.00
CA VAL A 55 5.40 11.50 6.97
C VAL A 55 6.29 12.22 7.98
N ALA A 56 7.06 13.23 7.55
CA ALA A 56 7.95 13.98 8.42
C ALA A 56 7.23 14.67 9.60
N THR A 57 5.95 15.03 9.42
CA THR A 57 5.14 15.69 10.46
C THR A 57 4.47 14.73 11.45
N ALA A 58 4.49 13.42 11.17
CA ALA A 58 3.83 12.42 11.99
C ALA A 58 4.77 11.82 13.04
N ASP A 59 4.23 11.42 14.19
CA ASP A 59 4.94 10.59 15.17
C ASP A 59 4.87 9.10 14.83
N LEU A 60 3.74 8.69 14.24
CA LEU A 60 3.46 7.34 13.76
C LEU A 60 2.56 7.43 12.53
N VAL A 61 2.78 6.55 11.56
CA VAL A 61 1.99 6.47 10.33
C VAL A 61 1.15 5.19 10.34
N VAL A 62 -0.12 5.30 9.96
CA VAL A 62 -1.03 4.15 9.80
C VAL A 62 -1.37 3.99 8.32
N ASP A 63 -0.97 2.88 7.73
CA ASP A 63 -1.33 2.51 6.36
C ASP A 63 -2.64 1.72 6.35
N ALA A 64 -3.73 2.39 6.00
CA ALA A 64 -5.05 1.80 5.81
C ALA A 64 -5.48 1.85 4.33
N ALA A 65 -4.51 1.91 3.40
CA ALA A 65 -4.78 1.95 1.97
C ALA A 65 -4.96 0.53 1.40
N ASP A 66 -5.77 0.43 0.35
CA ASP A 66 -5.92 -0.78 -0.47
C ASP A 66 -5.00 -0.75 -1.70
N SER A 67 -3.84 -0.11 -1.57
CA SER A 67 -2.89 0.15 -2.65
C SER A 67 -1.48 -0.20 -2.25
N PHE A 68 -0.89 -1.17 -2.96
CA PHE A 68 0.51 -1.57 -2.78
C PHE A 68 1.43 -0.36 -2.94
N ALA A 69 1.21 0.48 -3.94
CA ALA A 69 2.02 1.68 -4.13
C ALA A 69 2.02 2.58 -2.89
N VAL A 70 0.87 2.78 -2.25
CA VAL A 70 0.78 3.57 -1.02
C VAL A 70 1.56 2.89 0.12
N THR A 71 1.35 1.60 0.34
CA THR A 71 2.06 0.84 1.38
C THR A 71 3.59 0.94 1.24
N TYR A 72 4.12 0.71 0.04
CA TYR A 72 5.57 0.77 -0.21
C TYR A 72 6.10 2.22 -0.14
N MET A 73 5.38 3.21 -0.67
CA MET A 73 5.78 4.62 -0.54
C MET A 73 5.83 5.07 0.93
N LEU A 74 4.83 4.69 1.74
CA LEU A 74 4.81 4.98 3.17
C LEU A 74 5.95 4.26 3.89
N SER A 75 6.21 2.99 3.57
CA SER A 75 7.33 2.24 4.14
C SER A 75 8.66 2.91 3.85
N ASP A 76 8.92 3.25 2.58
CA ASP A 76 10.18 3.85 2.16
C ASP A 76 10.39 5.21 2.85
N ALA A 77 9.35 6.05 2.88
CA ALA A 77 9.39 7.35 3.55
C ALA A 77 9.59 7.22 5.08
N CYS A 78 8.81 6.35 5.74
CA CYS A 78 8.92 6.10 7.18
C CYS A 78 10.28 5.54 7.57
N HIS A 79 10.83 4.60 6.78
CA HIS A 79 12.13 4.02 7.01
C HIS A 79 13.24 5.09 6.92
N ALA A 80 13.19 5.94 5.89
CA ALA A 80 14.18 7.00 5.67
C ALA A 80 14.26 8.00 6.84
N VAL A 81 13.13 8.32 7.48
CA VAL A 81 13.09 9.25 8.63
C VAL A 81 12.92 8.55 9.99
N ARG A 82 13.08 7.21 10.04
CA ARG A 82 12.95 6.38 11.24
C ARG A 82 11.63 6.57 12.01
N LYS A 83 10.52 6.76 11.31
CA LYS A 83 9.18 6.83 11.89
C LYS A 83 8.53 5.44 11.88
N PRO A 84 7.79 5.03 12.93
CA PRO A 84 7.03 3.78 12.91
C PRO A 84 5.92 3.81 11.86
N LEU A 85 5.76 2.68 11.15
CA LEU A 85 4.67 2.43 10.24
C LEU A 85 3.85 1.25 10.75
N VAL A 86 2.54 1.42 10.88
CA VAL A 86 1.60 0.34 11.18
C VAL A 86 0.74 0.07 9.95
N SER A 87 0.93 -1.09 9.33
CA SER A 87 0.18 -1.48 8.12
C SER A 87 -0.70 -2.70 8.41
N ALA A 88 -1.85 -2.74 7.76
CA ALA A 88 -2.75 -3.88 7.79
C ALA A 88 -3.30 -4.15 6.39
N SER A 89 -3.51 -5.44 6.09
CA SER A 89 -4.07 -5.87 4.81
C SER A 89 -5.02 -7.03 5.02
N VAL A 90 -6.05 -7.12 4.18
CA VAL A 90 -7.11 -8.12 4.27
C VAL A 90 -7.68 -8.46 2.90
N ILE A 91 -7.71 -9.76 2.59
CA ILE A 91 -8.27 -10.29 1.34
C ILE A 91 -9.16 -11.48 1.70
N GLY A 92 -10.41 -11.48 1.21
CA GLY A 92 -11.39 -12.50 1.53
C GLY A 92 -11.69 -12.58 3.04
N LEU A 93 -11.09 -13.57 3.70
CA LEU A 93 -11.27 -13.90 5.13
C LEU A 93 -9.96 -13.88 5.92
N THR A 94 -8.84 -13.57 5.28
CA THR A 94 -7.51 -13.63 5.88
C THR A 94 -6.79 -12.30 5.73
N GLY A 95 -5.94 -11.99 6.69
CA GLY A 95 -5.12 -10.80 6.60
C GLY A 95 -4.14 -10.69 7.76
N TYR A 96 -3.53 -9.53 7.88
CA TYR A 96 -2.55 -9.26 8.92
C TYR A 96 -2.59 -7.80 9.35
N ALA A 97 -2.00 -7.53 10.52
CA ALA A 97 -1.55 -6.21 10.94
C ALA A 97 -0.13 -6.32 11.52
N GLY A 98 0.72 -5.35 11.24
CA GLY A 98 2.11 -5.38 11.69
C GLY A 98 2.70 -4.00 11.87
N ALA A 99 3.84 -3.94 12.57
CA ALA A 99 4.60 -2.72 12.78
C ALA A 99 6.01 -2.82 12.18
N PHE A 100 6.34 -1.80 11.40
CA PHE A 100 7.52 -1.70 10.56
C PHE A 100 8.24 -0.38 10.81
N CYS A 101 9.46 -0.26 10.31
CA CYS A 101 10.27 0.97 10.43
C CYS A 101 10.47 1.39 11.89
N GLY A 102 10.65 2.68 12.18
CA GLY A 102 10.77 3.17 13.56
C GLY A 102 11.99 2.67 14.35
N GLY A 103 13.01 2.12 13.66
CA GLY A 103 14.14 1.42 14.26
C GLY A 103 14.11 -0.10 14.09
N GLY A 104 13.01 -0.66 13.61
CA GLY A 104 12.92 -2.03 13.08
C GLY A 104 12.94 -2.09 11.54
N PRO A 105 12.85 -3.29 10.96
CA PRO A 105 12.89 -3.48 9.51
C PRO A 105 11.67 -2.86 8.80
N SER A 106 11.85 -2.45 7.56
CA SER A 106 10.82 -1.87 6.70
C SER A 106 9.81 -2.93 6.24
N TYR A 107 8.75 -2.49 5.57
CA TYR A 107 7.80 -3.40 4.94
C TYR A 107 8.49 -4.29 3.87
N ARG A 108 9.51 -3.76 3.19
CA ARG A 108 10.26 -4.49 2.14
C ARG A 108 11.09 -5.64 2.70
N ALA A 109 11.55 -5.54 3.94
CA ALA A 109 12.31 -6.60 4.59
C ALA A 109 11.48 -7.88 4.83
N VAL A 110 10.15 -7.75 4.90
CA VAL A 110 9.22 -8.87 5.14
C VAL A 110 8.52 -9.34 3.89
N PHE A 111 8.14 -8.39 3.03
CA PHE A 111 7.45 -8.64 1.78
C PHE A 111 8.31 -8.14 0.61
N PRO A 112 9.48 -8.77 0.35
CA PRO A 112 10.35 -8.36 -0.73
C PRO A 112 9.74 -8.68 -2.11
N GLU A 113 9.01 -9.79 -2.22
CA GLU A 113 8.35 -10.24 -3.43
C GLU A 113 6.83 -10.28 -3.24
N VAL A 114 6.08 -9.80 -4.23
CA VAL A 114 4.61 -9.87 -4.24
C VAL A 114 4.18 -11.18 -4.90
N SER A 115 3.45 -12.04 -4.18
CA SER A 115 2.95 -13.30 -4.75
C SER A 115 1.89 -13.07 -5.84
N ILE A 116 1.91 -13.93 -6.87
CA ILE A 116 1.06 -13.83 -8.07
C ILE A 116 -0.45 -13.94 -7.76
N ASP A 117 -0.81 -14.63 -6.68
CA ASP A 117 -2.19 -14.95 -6.35
C ASP A 117 -2.91 -13.88 -5.50
N GLY A 118 -2.26 -12.75 -5.22
CA GLY A 118 -2.82 -11.69 -4.38
C GLY A 118 -3.92 -10.88 -5.10
N GLY A 119 -5.12 -11.42 -5.26
CA GLY A 119 -6.22 -10.59 -5.78
C GLY A 119 -6.55 -9.41 -4.84
N THR A 120 -7.16 -8.35 -5.36
CA THR A 120 -7.58 -7.19 -4.55
C THR A 120 -8.92 -7.45 -3.86
N CYS A 121 -9.29 -6.63 -2.86
CA CYS A 121 -10.64 -6.70 -2.27
C CYS A 121 -11.76 -6.55 -3.32
N GLU A 122 -11.51 -5.85 -4.44
CA GLU A 122 -12.48 -5.68 -5.52
C GLU A 122 -12.65 -6.95 -6.37
N THR A 123 -11.58 -7.73 -6.56
CA THR A 123 -11.59 -8.93 -7.40
C THR A 123 -11.90 -10.21 -6.63
N VAL A 124 -11.45 -10.31 -5.37
CA VAL A 124 -11.66 -11.48 -4.49
C VAL A 124 -12.86 -11.28 -3.56
N GLY A 125 -13.22 -10.02 -3.29
CA GLY A 125 -14.15 -9.68 -2.22
C GLY A 125 -13.46 -9.63 -0.86
N VAL A 126 -14.17 -9.09 0.13
CA VAL A 126 -13.71 -9.07 1.52
C VAL A 126 -14.90 -9.05 2.48
N LEU A 127 -14.81 -9.81 3.57
CA LEU A 127 -15.83 -9.79 4.60
C LEU A 127 -15.61 -8.61 5.56
N GLY A 128 -16.62 -7.75 5.73
CA GLY A 128 -16.51 -6.53 6.55
C GLY A 128 -16.12 -6.80 8.01
N THR A 129 -16.48 -7.96 8.57
CA THR A 129 -16.08 -8.35 9.93
C THR A 129 -14.58 -8.65 10.03
N ALA A 130 -13.97 -9.26 9.00
CA ALA A 130 -12.53 -9.47 8.96
C ALA A 130 -11.77 -8.13 8.87
N VAL A 131 -12.29 -7.19 8.05
CA VAL A 131 -11.77 -5.81 7.99
C VAL A 131 -11.84 -5.14 9.37
N ALA A 132 -12.97 -5.27 10.08
CA ALA A 132 -13.14 -4.67 11.40
C ALA A 132 -12.19 -5.24 12.45
N VAL A 133 -11.98 -6.56 12.47
CA VAL A 133 -11.01 -7.21 13.38
C VAL A 133 -9.60 -6.70 13.12
N LEU A 134 -9.18 -6.66 11.84
CA LEU A 134 -7.82 -6.20 11.49
C LEU A 134 -7.64 -4.69 11.67
N GLY A 135 -8.66 -3.87 11.43
CA GLY A 135 -8.62 -2.44 11.73
C GLY A 135 -8.53 -2.17 13.24
N GLY A 136 -9.23 -2.96 14.06
CA GLY A 136 -9.09 -2.90 15.52
C GLY A 136 -7.69 -3.31 15.99
N LEU A 137 -7.13 -4.37 15.40
CA LEU A 137 -5.75 -4.80 15.67
C LEU A 137 -4.73 -3.75 15.24
N GLN A 138 -4.92 -3.12 14.08
CA GLN A 138 -4.09 -2.03 13.59
C GLN A 138 -4.09 -0.83 14.55
N ALA A 139 -5.27 -0.42 15.03
CA ALA A 139 -5.39 0.63 16.03
C ALA A 139 -4.71 0.24 17.36
N HIS A 140 -4.83 -1.02 17.77
CA HIS A 140 -4.16 -1.52 18.98
C HIS A 140 -2.63 -1.46 18.85
N VAL A 141 -2.07 -1.86 17.71
CA VAL A 141 -0.62 -1.76 17.45
C VAL A 141 -0.15 -0.31 17.45
N ALA A 142 -0.91 0.61 16.85
CA ALA A 142 -0.60 2.05 16.88
C ALA A 142 -0.56 2.59 18.32
N LEU A 143 -1.58 2.29 19.13
CA LEU A 143 -1.61 2.68 20.54
C LEU A 143 -0.49 2.04 21.35
N HIS A 144 -0.17 0.77 21.09
CA HIS A 144 0.92 0.06 21.75
C HIS A 144 2.25 0.81 21.56
N LEU A 145 2.53 1.27 20.33
CA LEU A 145 3.73 2.06 20.03
C LEU A 145 3.69 3.46 20.66
N LEU A 146 2.57 4.19 20.52
CA LEU A 146 2.45 5.55 21.04
C LEU A 146 2.51 5.62 22.57
N LEU A 147 2.02 4.59 23.26
CA LEU A 147 2.07 4.47 24.72
C LEU A 147 3.40 3.89 25.22
N GLY A 148 4.28 3.41 24.33
CA GLY A 148 5.56 2.80 24.69
C GLY A 148 5.43 1.56 25.57
N LEU A 149 4.42 0.71 25.34
CA LEU A 149 4.29 -0.52 26.13
C LEU A 149 5.32 -1.56 25.65
N GLU A 150 5.70 -2.44 26.56
CA GLU A 150 6.69 -3.49 26.33
C GLU A 150 6.05 -4.90 26.41
N PRO A 151 6.50 -5.86 25.57
CA PRO A 151 7.56 -5.71 24.57
C PRO A 151 7.08 -4.97 23.31
N SER A 152 7.92 -4.10 22.76
CA SER A 152 7.62 -3.35 21.53
C SER A 152 7.08 -4.25 20.39
N PRO A 153 6.06 -3.80 19.63
CA PRO A 153 5.53 -4.54 18.50
C PRO A 153 6.31 -4.35 17.19
N LEU A 154 7.33 -3.48 17.15
CA LEU A 154 8.17 -3.29 15.95
C LEU A 154 8.81 -4.62 15.54
N GLY A 155 8.82 -4.90 14.23
CA GLY A 155 9.37 -6.15 13.72
C GLY A 155 8.44 -7.35 13.90
N LYS A 156 7.13 -7.14 14.11
CA LYS A 156 6.15 -8.21 14.29
C LYS A 156 4.96 -8.06 13.37
N VAL A 157 4.48 -9.19 12.86
CA VAL A 157 3.22 -9.31 12.13
C VAL A 157 2.30 -10.25 12.91
N VAL A 158 1.04 -9.85 13.08
CA VAL A 158 -0.03 -10.72 13.59
C VAL A 158 -0.98 -11.01 12.44
N THR A 159 -1.24 -12.29 12.20
CA THR A 159 -2.16 -12.76 11.14
C THR A 159 -3.50 -13.16 11.73
N PHE A 160 -4.57 -12.96 10.98
CA PHE A 160 -5.91 -13.44 11.33
C PHE A 160 -6.50 -14.24 10.18
N ASP A 161 -6.98 -15.45 10.48
CA ASP A 161 -7.75 -16.29 9.57
C ASP A 161 -9.18 -16.45 10.12
N ALA A 162 -10.13 -15.72 9.53
CA ALA A 162 -11.52 -15.75 9.95
C ALA A 162 -12.24 -17.05 9.58
N ARG A 163 -11.72 -17.81 8.60
CA ARG A 163 -12.28 -19.12 8.24
C ARG A 163 -11.96 -20.15 9.32
N ARG A 164 -10.74 -20.12 9.83
CA ARG A 164 -10.28 -21.02 10.91
C ARG A 164 -10.52 -20.46 12.31
N LEU A 165 -10.91 -19.19 12.43
CA LEU A 165 -11.01 -18.44 13.68
C LEU A 165 -9.69 -18.48 14.47
N ALA A 166 -8.57 -18.31 13.76
CA ALA A 166 -7.24 -18.45 14.33
C ALA A 166 -6.43 -17.15 14.19
N PHE A 167 -5.71 -16.82 15.25
CA PHE A 167 -4.62 -15.84 15.21
C PHE A 167 -3.29 -16.57 15.09
N GLY A 168 -2.37 -15.94 14.36
CA GLY A 168 -1.00 -16.35 14.23
C GLY A 168 -0.11 -15.13 14.07
N GLY A 169 1.08 -15.33 13.53
CA GLY A 169 2.03 -14.25 13.32
C GLY A 169 3.45 -14.73 13.40
N PHE A 170 4.37 -13.82 13.13
CA PHE A 170 5.81 -14.07 13.23
C PHE A 170 6.54 -12.77 13.55
N GLY A 171 7.69 -12.93 14.21
CA GLY A 171 8.70 -11.88 14.33
C GLY A 171 9.60 -11.89 13.11
N PHE A 172 10.03 -10.72 12.69
CA PHE A 172 10.98 -10.49 11.61
C PHE A 172 12.05 -9.47 12.03
N ASP A 173 12.14 -9.20 13.33
CA ASP A 173 13.20 -8.44 13.96
C ASP A 173 14.58 -8.95 13.51
N GLY A 174 15.42 -8.04 13.03
CA GLY A 174 16.74 -8.35 12.47
C GLY A 174 16.76 -8.81 11.01
N SER A 175 15.61 -8.88 10.33
CA SER A 175 15.58 -9.15 8.89
C SER A 175 16.33 -8.04 8.12
N PRO A 176 17.18 -8.40 7.15
CA PRO A 176 17.92 -7.41 6.38
C PRO A 176 16.99 -6.62 5.46
N GLU A 177 17.31 -5.35 5.25
CA GLU A 177 16.70 -4.58 4.17
C GLU A 177 17.21 -5.11 2.81
N PRO A 178 16.39 -5.05 1.75
CA PRO A 178 16.87 -5.38 0.41
C PRO A 178 17.94 -4.38 -0.05
N ASP A 179 18.98 -4.88 -0.71
CA ASP A 179 20.12 -4.07 -1.18
C ASP A 179 19.68 -2.93 -2.14
N GLU A 180 18.68 -3.21 -2.98
CA GLU A 180 18.08 -2.25 -3.89
C GLU A 180 16.57 -2.42 -3.93
N ALA A 181 15.85 -1.29 -3.92
CA ALA A 181 14.40 -1.22 -4.05
C ALA A 181 14.03 -0.41 -5.29
N VAL A 182 13.02 -0.88 -6.04
CA VAL A 182 12.51 -0.14 -7.19
C VAL A 182 11.53 0.94 -6.70
N PRO A 183 11.78 2.23 -7.01
CA PRO A 183 10.99 3.32 -6.47
C PRO A 183 9.67 3.51 -7.22
N PHE A 184 8.64 3.94 -6.49
CA PHE A 184 7.45 4.53 -7.09
C PHE A 184 7.70 5.99 -7.47
N ILE A 185 7.39 6.37 -8.70
CA ILE A 185 7.59 7.72 -9.24
C ILE A 185 6.29 8.38 -9.69
N ALA A 186 6.32 9.71 -9.74
CA ALA A 186 5.31 10.57 -10.34
C ALA A 186 4.92 10.14 -11.76
N VAL A 187 3.65 10.24 -12.14
CA VAL A 187 3.24 10.14 -13.55
C VAL A 187 3.95 11.21 -14.39
N ASP A 188 4.10 12.42 -13.83
CA ASP A 188 4.83 13.55 -14.39
C ASP A 188 6.36 13.42 -14.33
N ALA A 189 6.88 12.42 -13.62
CA ALA A 189 8.31 12.10 -13.56
C ALA A 189 8.76 11.10 -14.65
N VAL A 190 7.81 10.60 -15.45
CA VAL A 190 8.07 9.78 -16.64
C VAL A 190 8.60 10.68 -17.74
N ARG A 191 9.76 10.32 -18.30
CA ARG A 191 10.49 11.07 -19.30
C ARG A 191 10.19 10.54 -20.71
N PRO A 192 10.35 11.35 -21.77
CA PRO A 192 10.12 10.90 -23.14
C PRO A 192 11.03 9.76 -23.62
N ASP A 193 12.20 9.60 -23.01
CA ASP A 193 13.17 8.53 -23.29
C ASP A 193 12.96 7.26 -22.45
N ASP A 194 11.99 7.26 -21.54
CA ASP A 194 11.65 6.07 -20.76
C ASP A 194 10.97 5.01 -21.63
N ILE A 195 11.32 3.75 -21.37
CA ILE A 195 10.62 2.60 -21.93
C ILE A 195 9.45 2.29 -21.01
N VAL A 196 8.28 2.81 -21.37
CA VAL A 196 7.06 2.60 -20.57
C VAL A 196 6.40 1.28 -20.94
N VAL A 197 6.10 0.46 -19.93
CA VAL A 197 5.29 -0.75 -20.06
C VAL A 197 4.04 -0.58 -19.21
N ASP A 198 2.87 -0.53 -19.87
CA ASP A 198 1.57 -0.50 -19.20
C ASP A 198 1.08 -1.94 -19.03
N LEU A 199 1.08 -2.39 -17.77
CA LEU A 199 0.76 -3.75 -17.34
C LEU A 199 -0.75 -4.02 -17.25
N ARG A 200 -1.57 -3.04 -17.66
CA ARG A 200 -3.02 -3.18 -17.76
C ARG A 200 -3.40 -3.84 -19.08
N GLY A 201 -4.35 -4.76 -19.03
CA GLY A 201 -4.97 -5.32 -20.23
C GLY A 201 -5.73 -4.24 -21.01
N LEU A 202 -5.96 -4.48 -22.31
CA LEU A 202 -6.74 -3.55 -23.14
C LEU A 202 -8.19 -3.41 -22.65
N ASP A 203 -8.75 -4.46 -22.04
CA ASP A 203 -10.09 -4.45 -21.47
C ASP A 203 -10.20 -3.56 -20.23
N GLU A 204 -9.13 -3.47 -19.43
CA GLU A 204 -9.06 -2.62 -18.24
C GLU A 204 -8.78 -1.15 -18.62
N ALA A 205 -7.86 -0.94 -19.55
CA ALA A 205 -7.43 0.39 -19.98
C ALA A 205 -7.19 0.39 -21.50
N PRO A 206 -8.19 0.74 -22.32
CA PRO A 206 -8.05 0.75 -23.77
C PRO A 206 -6.91 1.67 -24.25
N VAL A 207 -6.64 2.73 -23.48
CA VAL A 207 -5.59 3.72 -23.77
C VAL A 207 -4.67 3.86 -22.56
N SER A 208 -3.36 3.88 -22.82
CA SER A 208 -2.35 4.23 -21.82
C SER A 208 -2.22 5.75 -21.71
N PRO A 209 -2.04 6.33 -20.51
CA PRO A 209 -1.74 7.76 -20.38
C PRO A 209 -0.36 8.13 -20.96
N PHE A 210 0.49 7.15 -21.24
CA PHE A 210 1.80 7.35 -21.83
C PHE A 210 1.78 7.00 -23.32
N ALA A 211 2.08 7.98 -24.17
CA ALA A 211 2.18 7.77 -25.61
C ALA A 211 3.29 6.77 -25.94
N GLY A 212 3.00 5.77 -26.76
CA GLY A 212 3.98 4.75 -27.16
C GLY A 212 4.27 3.67 -26.10
N ALA A 213 3.51 3.64 -25.00
CA ALA A 213 3.68 2.59 -23.99
C ALA A 213 3.46 1.19 -24.59
N ARG A 214 4.40 0.28 -24.28
CA ARG A 214 4.28 -1.13 -24.61
C ARG A 214 3.19 -1.76 -23.76
N ARG A 215 2.36 -2.62 -24.35
CA ARG A 215 1.30 -3.36 -23.65
C ARG A 215 1.76 -4.79 -23.43
N LEU A 216 2.27 -5.06 -22.23
CA LEU A 216 2.63 -6.41 -21.77
C LEU A 216 1.86 -6.70 -20.50
N VAL A 217 1.62 -7.97 -20.20
CA VAL A 217 1.11 -8.37 -18.88
C VAL A 217 2.26 -8.95 -18.08
N VAL A 218 2.08 -9.18 -16.78
CA VAL A 218 3.14 -9.72 -15.93
C VAL A 218 3.66 -11.06 -16.48
N ASP A 219 2.79 -11.88 -17.06
CA ASP A 219 3.17 -13.18 -17.61
C ASP A 219 4.04 -13.12 -18.87
N THR A 220 3.93 -12.04 -19.64
CA THR A 220 4.72 -11.83 -20.87
C THR A 220 5.82 -10.79 -20.69
N ILE A 221 6.06 -10.30 -19.46
CA ILE A 221 7.07 -9.27 -19.21
C ILE A 221 8.50 -9.73 -19.56
N ASP A 222 8.74 -11.04 -19.51
CA ASP A 222 10.03 -11.64 -19.84
C ASP A 222 10.36 -11.57 -21.33
N GLU A 223 9.38 -11.24 -22.19
CA GLU A 223 9.58 -10.96 -23.61
C GLU A 223 10.23 -9.58 -23.84
N LEU A 224 10.23 -8.70 -22.83
CA LEU A 224 10.88 -7.40 -22.93
C LEU A 224 12.39 -7.61 -23.14
N GLU A 225 12.93 -7.07 -24.23
CA GLU A 225 14.35 -7.12 -24.54
C GLU A 225 15.18 -6.35 -23.52
N LYS A 226 16.39 -6.84 -23.24
CA LYS A 226 17.35 -6.13 -22.39
C LYS A 226 17.73 -4.79 -23.02
N THR A 227 17.83 -3.79 -22.18
CA THR A 227 18.07 -2.41 -22.57
C THR A 227 18.77 -1.66 -21.43
N ASP A 228 19.56 -0.65 -21.79
CA ASP A 228 20.22 0.25 -20.83
C ASP A 228 19.31 1.43 -20.44
N GLY A 229 18.21 1.64 -21.16
CA GLY A 229 17.22 2.68 -20.87
C GLY A 229 16.45 2.43 -19.59
N ARG A 230 15.91 3.49 -18.98
CA ARG A 230 15.04 3.36 -17.80
C ARG A 230 13.70 2.75 -18.21
N ILE A 231 13.29 1.69 -17.52
CA ILE A 231 12.00 1.02 -17.75
C ILE A 231 11.02 1.49 -16.69
N VAL A 232 9.86 2.00 -17.13
CA VAL A 232 8.78 2.44 -16.25
C VAL A 232 7.62 1.46 -16.34
N LEU A 233 7.33 0.78 -15.22
CA LEU A 233 6.27 -0.22 -15.11
C LEU A 233 5.02 0.41 -14.51
N ALA A 234 3.98 0.56 -15.32
CA ALA A 234 2.75 1.21 -14.92
C ALA A 234 1.61 0.20 -14.73
N CYS A 235 0.89 0.28 -13.61
CA CYS A 235 -0.37 -0.43 -13.43
C CYS A 235 -1.32 0.36 -12.53
N ARG A 236 -2.50 -0.17 -12.21
CA ARG A 236 -3.48 0.52 -11.35
C ARG A 236 -2.98 0.77 -9.92
N SER A 237 -2.72 -0.29 -9.15
CA SER A 237 -2.42 -0.24 -7.71
C SER A 237 -0.94 -0.35 -7.33
N GLY A 238 -0.04 -0.51 -8.31
CA GLY A 238 1.37 -0.83 -8.11
C GLY A 238 1.71 -2.32 -7.96
N GLN A 239 0.72 -3.20 -7.75
CA GLN A 239 0.95 -4.62 -7.53
C GLN A 239 1.64 -5.32 -8.73
N ARG A 240 1.06 -5.19 -9.93
CA ARG A 240 1.64 -5.79 -11.14
C ARG A 240 2.99 -5.20 -11.48
N SER A 241 3.18 -3.90 -11.24
CA SER A 241 4.46 -3.23 -11.45
C SER A 241 5.56 -3.79 -10.58
N LEU A 242 5.29 -4.06 -9.29
CA LEU A 242 6.24 -4.73 -8.40
C LEU A 242 6.60 -6.14 -8.90
N MET A 243 5.59 -6.95 -9.22
CA MET A 243 5.82 -8.31 -9.73
C MET A 243 6.64 -8.33 -11.03
N ALA A 244 6.31 -7.42 -11.97
CA ALA A 244 7.04 -7.26 -13.20
C ALA A 244 8.49 -6.80 -12.95
N ALA A 245 8.70 -5.90 -11.99
CA ALA A 245 10.03 -5.45 -11.61
C ALA A 245 10.89 -6.60 -11.07
N ASP A 246 10.34 -7.45 -10.21
CA ASP A 246 11.06 -8.61 -9.66
C ASP A 246 11.51 -9.57 -10.77
N ARG A 247 10.63 -9.86 -11.73
CA ARG A 247 10.98 -10.69 -12.91
C ARG A 247 12.08 -10.04 -13.77
N LEU A 248 12.00 -8.74 -14.04
CA LEU A 248 13.02 -8.03 -14.81
C LEU A 248 14.36 -7.94 -14.07
N ARG A 249 14.35 -7.76 -12.75
CA ARG A 249 15.56 -7.79 -11.91
C ARG A 249 16.23 -9.15 -11.89
N ALA A 250 15.45 -10.24 -11.83
CA ALA A 250 15.98 -11.60 -11.95
C ALA A 250 16.69 -11.84 -13.30
N ARG A 251 16.31 -11.07 -14.35
CA ARG A 251 16.98 -11.06 -15.66
C ARG A 251 18.16 -10.09 -15.74
N GLY A 252 18.47 -9.36 -14.66
CA GLY A 252 19.57 -8.40 -14.56
C GLY A 252 19.24 -6.97 -15.00
N MET A 253 17.96 -6.61 -15.15
CA MET A 253 17.56 -5.23 -15.42
C MET A 253 17.39 -4.47 -14.09
N THR A 254 18.14 -3.38 -13.90
CA THR A 254 18.19 -2.66 -12.62
C THR A 254 17.66 -1.22 -12.69
N ASN A 255 17.67 -0.58 -13.86
CA ASN A 255 17.16 0.78 -14.05
C ASN A 255 15.63 0.80 -14.23
N LEU A 256 14.93 0.49 -13.14
CA LEU A 256 13.48 0.34 -13.11
C LEU A 256 12.82 1.46 -12.30
N ALA A 257 11.60 1.82 -12.66
CA ALA A 257 10.72 2.67 -11.85
C ALA A 257 9.27 2.21 -11.96
N LEU A 258 8.47 2.47 -10.92
CA LEU A 258 7.08 2.01 -10.84
C LEU A 258 6.13 3.21 -10.87
N VAL A 259 5.00 3.07 -11.56
CA VAL A 259 3.92 4.06 -11.54
C VAL A 259 2.60 3.36 -11.17
N ALA A 260 1.90 3.91 -10.18
CA ALA A 260 0.52 3.57 -9.90
C ALA A 260 -0.41 4.64 -10.47
N LEU A 261 -1.29 4.22 -11.38
CA LEU A 261 -2.16 5.11 -12.14
C LEU A 261 -3.47 5.46 -11.42
N GLY A 262 -3.78 4.75 -10.32
CA GLY A 262 -4.99 4.97 -9.52
C GLY A 262 -6.20 4.20 -10.01
#